data_AF-A0A2T0B633-F1
#
_entry.id   AF-A0A2T0B633-F1
#
_cell.length_a   1.000
_cell.length_b   1.000
_cell.length_c   1.000
_cell.angle_alpha   90.00
_cell.angle_beta   90.00
_cell.angle_gamma   90.00
#
_symmetry.space_group_name_H-M   'P 1'
#
loop_
_entity.id
_entity.type
_entity.pdbx_description
1 polymer ?
#
loop_
_entity_poly.entity_id
_entity_poly.type
_entity_poly.pdbx_seq_one_letter_code
_entity_poly.pdbx_strand_id
1 'polypeptide(L)'
;MKPLITNGHLYIALPPLYKVYKQSKGEEVVKYAYSDEELERVKKEVGKGHLIQRYKGLGEMNPEQLWETTLNPETRTLQRITIEDAAKAEKMVSLLMGDVVEPRKNYMYKYAEF
;
A
#
# COMPACT_ATOMS: atom_id res chain seq x y z
N MET A 1 20.42 -13.06 -2.25
CA MET A 1 19.30 -12.42 -3.00
C MET A 1 19.48 -10.92 -3.24
N LYS A 2 20.50 -10.24 -2.69
CA LYS A 2 20.82 -8.82 -2.98
C LYS A 2 20.85 -8.46 -4.48
N PRO A 3 21.35 -9.32 -5.39
CA PRO A 3 21.29 -9.06 -6.83
C PRO A 3 19.88 -8.84 -7.39
N LEU A 4 18.84 -9.43 -6.80
CA LEU A 4 17.46 -9.22 -7.25
C LEU A 4 16.98 -7.79 -7.02
N ILE A 5 17.47 -7.14 -5.95
CA ILE A 5 17.14 -5.75 -5.65
C ILE A 5 17.92 -4.82 -6.56
N THR A 6 19.24 -5.04 -6.70
CA THR A 6 20.10 -4.18 -7.54
C THR A 6 19.74 -4.26 -9.02
N ASN A 7 19.26 -5.41 -9.48
CA ASN A 7 18.81 -5.60 -10.87
C ASN A 7 17.35 -5.16 -11.09
N GLY A 8 16.67 -4.60 -10.08
CA GLY A 8 15.33 -4.05 -10.23
C GLY A 8 14.23 -5.11 -10.39
N HIS A 9 14.39 -6.28 -9.78
CA HIS A 9 13.40 -7.36 -9.81
C HIS A 9 12.50 -7.42 -8.56
N LEU A 10 12.74 -6.57 -7.56
CA LEU A 10 11.92 -6.51 -6.35
C LEU A 10 10.91 -5.35 -6.42
N TYR A 11 9.64 -5.69 -6.20
CA TYR A 11 8.52 -4.77 -6.22
C TYR A 11 7.61 -5.02 -5.01
N ILE A 12 6.97 -3.96 -4.52
CA ILE A 12 5.89 -4.04 -3.53
C ILE A 12 4.60 -3.62 -4.25
N ALA A 13 3.58 -4.48 -4.19
CA ALA A 13 2.26 -4.14 -4.70
C ALA A 13 1.52 -3.26 -3.69
N LEU A 14 0.81 -2.26 -4.19
CA LEU A 14 0.05 -1.32 -3.38
C LEU A 14 -1.45 -1.60 -3.55
N PRO A 15 -2.06 -2.41 -2.67
CA PRO A 15 -3.50 -2.64 -2.69
C PRO A 15 -4.27 -1.40 -2.23
N PRO A 16 -5.55 -1.24 -2.63
CA PRO A 16 -6.38 -0.12 -2.20
C PRO A 16 -6.75 -0.24 -0.73
N LEU A 17 -6.87 0.91 -0.06
CA LEU A 17 -7.29 1.01 1.33
C LEU A 17 -8.81 1.05 1.47
N TYR A 18 -9.50 1.55 0.45
CA TYR A 18 -10.95 1.76 0.46
C TYR A 18 -11.60 1.29 -0.83
N LYS A 19 -12.82 0.77 -0.70
CA LYS A 19 -13.80 0.59 -1.77
C LYS A 19 -14.98 1.52 -1.50
N VAL A 20 -15.28 2.39 -2.46
CA VAL A 20 -16.44 3.27 -2.44
C VAL A 20 -17.41 2.78 -3.50
N TYR A 21 -18.64 2.46 -3.11
CA TYR A 21 -19.61 1.90 -4.04
C TYR A 21 -21.01 2.45 -3.81
N LYS A 22 -21.82 2.44 -4.87
CA LYS A 22 -23.21 2.87 -4.83
C LYS A 22 -24.03 2.04 -5.82
N GLN A 23 -25.18 1.57 -5.36
CA GLN A 23 -26.18 0.96 -6.23
C GLN A 23 -27.25 2.00 -6.59
N SER A 24 -27.47 2.23 -7.88
CA SER A 24 -28.53 3.11 -8.36
C SER A 24 -29.21 2.50 -9.58
N LYS A 25 -30.54 2.30 -9.51
CA LYS A 25 -31.39 1.86 -10.64
C LYS A 25 -30.86 0.66 -11.46
N GLY A 26 -30.17 -0.28 -10.80
CA GLY A 26 -29.63 -1.49 -11.44
C GLY A 26 -28.17 -1.40 -11.90
N GLU A 27 -27.55 -0.21 -11.83
CA GLU A 27 -26.11 -0.05 -12.07
C GLU A 27 -25.36 0.06 -10.74
N GLU A 28 -24.28 -0.71 -10.63
CA GLU A 28 -23.33 -0.64 -9.50
C GLU A 28 -22.11 0.17 -9.93
N VAL A 29 -21.91 1.32 -9.28
CA VAL A 29 -20.69 2.11 -9.44
C VAL A 29 -19.74 1.70 -8.33
N VAL A 30 -18.58 1.13 -8.69
CA VAL A 30 -17.51 0.78 -7.76
C VAL A 30 -16.24 1.56 -8.11
N LYS A 31 -15.61 2.15 -7.09
CA LYS A 31 -14.33 2.84 -7.19
C LYS A 31 -13.45 2.46 -6.00
N TYR A 32 -12.14 2.46 -6.21
CA TYR A 32 -11.15 2.18 -5.18
C TYR A 32 -10.33 3.43 -4.87
N ALA A 33 -9.82 3.52 -3.64
CA ALA A 33 -8.91 4.60 -3.23
C ALA A 33 -7.74 4.05 -2.39
N TYR A 34 -6.55 4.62 -2.60
CA TYR A 34 -5.28 4.19 -2.03
C TYR A 34 -4.75 5.15 -0.96
N SER A 35 -5.33 6.35 -0.82
CA SER A 35 -5.05 7.29 0.27
C SER A 35 -6.32 7.95 0.81
N ASP A 36 -6.19 8.61 1.96
CA ASP A 36 -7.29 9.39 2.54
C ASP A 36 -7.65 10.59 1.65
N GLU A 37 -6.68 11.21 0.96
CA GLU A 37 -6.99 12.30 0.03
C GLU A 37 -7.75 11.79 -1.19
N GLU A 38 -7.37 10.62 -1.71
CA GLU A 38 -8.07 9.99 -2.82
C GLU A 38 -9.48 9.57 -2.45
N LEU A 39 -9.68 9.07 -1.23
CA LEU A 39 -11.01 8.72 -0.71
C LEU A 39 -11.97 9.92 -0.79
N GLU A 40 -11.54 11.11 -0.39
CA GLU A 40 -12.38 12.31 -0.46
C GLU A 40 -12.74 12.72 -1.90
N ARG A 41 -11.83 12.48 -2.86
CA ARG A 41 -12.14 12.69 -4.29
C ARG A 41 -13.17 11.68 -4.79
N VAL A 42 -12.92 10.40 -4.53
CA VAL A 42 -13.79 9.30 -4.99
C VAL A 42 -15.20 9.40 -4.39
N LYS A 43 -15.33 9.79 -3.12
CA LYS A 43 -16.63 10.07 -2.49
C LYS A 43 -17.44 11.11 -3.25
N LYS A 44 -16.79 12.17 -3.75
CA LYS A 44 -17.44 13.23 -4.53
C LYS A 44 -17.85 12.74 -5.91
N GLU A 45 -17.02 11.92 -6.55
CA GLU A 45 -17.31 11.32 -7.86
C GLU A 45 -18.50 10.36 -7.81
N VAL A 46 -18.57 9.48 -6.80
CA VAL A 46 -19.69 8.55 -6.62
C VAL A 46 -20.98 9.29 -6.17
N GLY A 47 -20.81 10.43 -5.50
CA GLY A 47 -21.91 11.31 -5.08
C GLY A 47 -22.63 10.83 -3.83
N LYS A 48 -23.78 11.45 -3.50
CA LYS A 48 -24.53 11.15 -2.26
C LYS A 48 -25.07 9.72 -2.24
N GLY A 49 -25.13 9.12 -1.04
CA GLY A 49 -25.62 7.74 -0.83
C GLY A 49 -24.58 6.66 -1.15
N HIS A 50 -23.30 7.02 -1.24
CA HIS A 50 -22.22 6.04 -1.36
C HIS A 50 -22.02 5.27 -0.04
N LEU A 51 -21.61 4.03 -0.17
CA LEU A 51 -21.13 3.17 0.91
C LEU A 51 -19.61 3.05 0.81
N ILE A 52 -18.95 2.90 1.95
CA ILE A 52 -17.50 2.81 2.04
C ILE A 52 -17.16 1.54 2.80
N GLN A 53 -16.30 0.72 2.20
CA GLN A 53 -15.64 -0.40 2.84
C GLN A 53 -14.16 -0.05 2.97
N ARG A 54 -13.62 -0.10 4.19
CA ARG A 54 -12.19 0.05 4.44
C ARG A 54 -11.57 -1.33 4.59
N TYR A 55 -10.61 -1.64 3.75
CA TYR A 55 -9.88 -2.90 3.83
C TYR A 55 -8.92 -2.88 5.01
N LYS A 56 -9.00 -3.90 5.87
CA LYS A 56 -8.06 -4.13 6.97
C LYS A 56 -6.94 -5.09 6.60
N GLY A 57 -7.13 -5.85 5.52
CA GLY A 57 -6.14 -6.74 4.97
C GLY A 57 -6.63 -7.36 3.67
N LEU A 58 -5.74 -8.09 3.01
CA LEU A 58 -6.01 -8.71 1.71
C LEU A 58 -7.10 -9.79 1.76
N GLY A 59 -7.31 -10.42 2.92
CA GLY A 59 -8.33 -11.47 3.10
C GLY A 59 -9.78 -10.97 3.03
N GLU A 60 -10.01 -9.65 3.05
CA GLU A 60 -11.32 -9.03 2.86
C GLU A 60 -11.65 -8.76 1.38
N MET A 61 -10.73 -9.07 0.47
CA MET A 61 -10.89 -8.91 -0.98
C MET A 61 -11.23 -10.24 -1.63
N ASN A 62 -12.21 -10.20 -2.53
CA ASN A 62 -12.48 -11.34 -3.40
C ASN A 62 -11.42 -11.44 -4.52
N PRO A 63 -11.23 -12.61 -5.14
CA PRO A 63 -10.21 -12.82 -6.17
C PRO A 63 -10.27 -11.82 -7.33
N GLU A 64 -11.48 -11.47 -7.78
CA GLU A 64 -11.70 -10.51 -8.87
C GLU A 64 -11.22 -9.11 -8.46
N GLN A 65 -11.53 -8.69 -7.24
CA GLN A 65 -11.11 -7.40 -6.71
C GLN A 65 -9.58 -7.34 -6.58
N LEU A 66 -8.97 -8.42 -6.09
CA LEU A 66 -7.51 -8.51 -5.96
C LEU A 66 -6.83 -8.45 -7.34
N TRP A 67 -7.40 -9.15 -8.33
CA TRP A 67 -6.90 -9.13 -9.70
C TRP A 67 -6.94 -7.73 -10.30
N GLU A 68 -8.11 -7.10 -10.29
CA GLU A 68 -8.33 -5.79 -10.91
C GLU A 68 -7.51 -4.67 -10.27
N THR A 69 -7.26 -4.74 -8.97
CA THR A 69 -6.62 -3.64 -8.23
C THR A 69 -5.11 -3.81 -8.08
N THR A 70 -4.64 -5.05 -7.86
CA THR A 70 -3.29 -5.30 -7.34
C THR A 70 -2.45 -6.21 -8.23
N LEU A 71 -3.06 -7.13 -8.99
CA LEU A 71 -2.30 -8.14 -9.75
C LEU A 71 -2.25 -7.90 -11.26
N ASN A 72 -3.31 -7.33 -11.85
CA ASN A 72 -3.41 -7.09 -13.29
C ASN A 72 -2.31 -6.10 -13.75
N PRO A 73 -1.38 -6.50 -14.64
CA PRO A 73 -0.30 -5.64 -15.11
C PRO A 73 -0.72 -4.29 -15.70
N GLU A 74 -1.93 -4.18 -16.24
CA GLU A 74 -2.43 -2.97 -16.88
C GLU A 74 -2.95 -1.94 -15.87
N THR A 75 -3.45 -2.38 -14.71
CA THR A 75 -4.12 -1.52 -13.73
C THR A 75 -3.40 -1.44 -12.39
N ARG A 76 -2.51 -2.39 -12.09
CA ARG A 76 -1.82 -2.45 -10.79
C ARG A 76 -0.84 -1.30 -10.60
N THR A 77 -0.72 -0.87 -9.35
CA THR A 77 0.35 0.04 -8.92
C THR A 77 1.42 -0.74 -8.17
N LEU A 78 2.66 -0.69 -8.65
CA LEU A 78 3.81 -1.31 -8.01
C LEU A 78 4.85 -0.26 -7.64
N GLN A 79 5.43 -0.38 -6.45
CA GLN A 79 6.62 0.37 -6.05
C GLN A 79 7.86 -0.49 -6.29
N ARG A 80 8.75 -0.04 -7.20
CA ARG A 80 10.02 -0.71 -7.44
C ARG A 80 11.01 -0.37 -6.33
N ILE A 81 11.63 -1.38 -5.74
CA ILE A 81 12.61 -1.21 -4.67
C ILE A 81 14.01 -1.09 -5.26
N THR A 82 14.74 -0.05 -4.87
CA THR A 82 16.10 0.25 -5.31
C THR A 82 17.01 0.57 -4.13
N ILE A 83 18.33 0.38 -4.30
CA ILE A 83 19.34 0.74 -3.31
C ILE A 83 20.20 1.85 -3.91
N GLU A 84 20.08 3.06 -3.39
CA GLU A 84 20.90 4.20 -3.82
C GLU A 84 22.27 4.19 -3.16
N ASP A 85 22.31 3.96 -1.84
CA ASP A 85 23.53 3.90 -1.04
C ASP A 85 23.56 2.60 -0.24
N ALA A 86 24.45 1.69 -0.64
CA ALA A 86 24.55 0.38 -0.02
C ALA A 86 25.02 0.44 1.44
N ALA A 87 25.87 1.39 1.81
CA ALA A 87 26.38 1.51 3.18
C ALA A 87 25.31 2.06 4.12
N LYS A 88 24.54 3.06 3.68
CA LYS A 88 23.39 3.56 4.44
C LYS A 88 22.30 2.49 4.60
N ALA A 89 21.99 1.76 3.53
CA ALA A 89 21.01 0.68 3.56
C ALA A 89 21.42 -0.41 4.56
N GLU A 90 22.67 -0.87 4.52
CA GLU A 90 23.19 -1.88 5.46
C GLU A 90 23.07 -1.39 6.91
N LYS A 91 23.55 -0.17 7.18
CA LYS A 91 23.46 0.43 8.53
C LYS A 91 22.01 0.48 9.02
N MET A 92 21.06 0.85 8.16
CA MET A 92 19.65 0.92 8.54
C MET A 92 19.03 -0.46 8.79
N VAL A 93 19.34 -1.44 7.94
CA VAL A 93 18.86 -2.81 8.14
C VAL A 93 19.40 -3.38 9.45
N SER A 94 20.70 -3.22 9.73
CA SER A 94 21.28 -3.67 11.01
C SER A 94 20.67 -2.96 12.22
N LEU A 95 20.40 -1.65 12.12
CA LEU A 95 19.79 -0.88 13.21
C LEU A 95 18.35 -1.35 13.51
N LEU A 96 17.54 -1.58 12.48
CA LEU A 96 16.11 -1.88 12.64
C LEU A 96 15.81 -3.38 12.83
N MET A 97 16.65 -4.27 12.31
CA MET A 97 16.40 -5.71 12.28
C MET A 97 17.47 -6.53 13.02
N GLY A 98 18.59 -5.93 13.45
CA GLY A 98 19.66 -6.63 14.16
C GLY A 98 19.37 -6.88 15.65
N ASP A 99 20.15 -7.74 16.30
CA ASP A 99 19.81 -8.29 17.62
C ASP A 99 19.88 -7.28 18.78
N VAL A 100 20.61 -6.17 18.59
CA VAL A 100 20.80 -5.17 19.65
C VAL A 100 19.59 -4.25 19.73
N VAL A 101 18.87 -4.32 20.85
CA VAL A 101 17.60 -3.61 21.05
C VAL A 101 17.80 -2.10 21.30
N GLU A 102 18.83 -1.73 22.06
CA GLU A 102 19.01 -0.35 22.54
C GLU A 102 19.11 0.69 21.41
N PRO A 103 19.92 0.50 20.34
CA PRO A 103 19.96 1.42 19.21
C PRO A 103 18.62 1.56 18.49
N ARG A 104 17.88 0.45 18.35
CA ARG A 104 16.56 0.43 17.72
C ARG A 104 15.55 1.24 18.53
N LYS A 105 15.54 1.05 19.84
CA LYS A 105 14.66 1.78 20.77
C LYS A 105 14.90 3.29 20.69
N ASN A 106 16.16 3.70 20.76
CA ASN A 106 16.54 5.11 20.64
C ASN A 106 16.17 5.71 19.29
N TYR A 107 16.30 4.94 18.20
CA TYR A 107 15.83 5.36 16.88
C TYR A 107 14.32 5.58 16.85
N MET A 108 13.53 4.66 17.43
CA MET A 108 12.07 4.79 17.48
C MET A 108 11.64 6.03 18.28
N TYR A 109 12.21 6.28 19.46
CA TYR A 109 11.86 7.49 20.23
C TYR A 109 12.19 8.80 19.52
N LYS A 110 13.21 8.79 18.66
CA LYS A 110 13.62 10.00 17.94
C LYS A 110 12.74 10.31 16.74
N TYR A 111 12.26 9.29 16.01
CA TYR A 111 11.63 9.47 14.71
C TYR A 111 10.18 9.01 14.62
N ALA A 112 9.69 8.17 15.53
CA ALA A 112 8.29 7.78 15.54
C ALA A 112 7.45 8.89 16.17
N GLU A 113 6.41 9.31 15.46
CA GLU A 113 5.35 10.13 16.01
C GLU A 113 4.30 9.20 16.61
N PHE A 114 3.95 9.43 17.88
CA PHE A 114 2.99 8.64 18.65
C PHE A 114 1.69 9.41 18.84
#